data_AF-A0A835IUL5-F1
#
_entry.id   AF-A0A835IUL5-F1
#
_cell.length_a   1.000
_cell.length_b   1.000
_cell.length_c   1.000
_cell.angle_alpha   90.00
_cell.angle_beta   90.00
_cell.angle_gamma   90.00
#
_symmetry.space_group_name_H-M   'P 1'
#
loop_
_entity.id
_entity.type
_entity.pdbx_description
1 polymer ?
#
loop_
_entity_poly.entity_id
_entity_poly.type
_entity_poly.pdbx_seq_one_letter_code
_entity_poly.pdbx_strand_id
1 'polypeptide(L)'
;MEGIFWLIISLLLLAHFRLLRALWAKKVVEVNALAKALAGQKDEVFFSANAAAQASRKSSPRVNNEAVQKVAAALKGSDHRRATNVSARLDAQQKKLNLPILPTTTIGSFTQTADLRRVRREYNTRK
;
A
#
# COMPACT_ATOMS: atom_id res chain seq x y z
N MET A 1 6.40 -16.29 -28.49
CA MET A 1 5.88 -17.08 -27.35
C MET A 1 6.00 -16.36 -26.00
N GLU A 2 6.89 -15.38 -25.86
CA GLU A 2 7.06 -14.54 -24.64
C GLU A 2 5.80 -13.75 -24.21
N GLY A 3 4.95 -13.33 -25.15
CA GLY A 3 3.77 -12.51 -24.86
C GLY A 3 2.64 -13.24 -24.12
N ILE A 4 2.48 -14.55 -24.34
CA ILE A 4 1.45 -15.37 -23.67
C ILE A 4 1.86 -15.67 -22.23
N PHE A 5 3.16 -15.85 -21.98
CA PHE A 5 3.71 -16.08 -20.64
C PHE A 5 3.52 -14.87 -19.73
N TRP A 6 3.77 -13.66 -20.24
CA TRP A 6 3.50 -12.41 -19.51
C TRP A 6 2.01 -12.14 -19.31
N LEU A 7 1.16 -12.50 -20.28
CA LEU A 7 -0.29 -12.37 -20.16
C LEU A 7 -0.84 -13.32 -19.08
N ILE A 8 -0.34 -14.56 -19.00
CA ILE A 8 -0.73 -15.55 -17.99
C ILE A 8 -0.27 -15.12 -16.58
N ILE A 9 0.97 -14.64 -16.43
CA ILE A 9 1.47 -14.14 -15.14
C ILE A 9 0.68 -12.91 -14.68
N SER A 10 0.37 -11.98 -15.59
CA SER A 10 -0.45 -10.78 -15.30
C SER A 10 -1.89 -11.16 -14.94
N LEU A 11 -2.49 -12.13 -15.66
CA LEU A 11 -3.83 -12.63 -15.40
C LEU A 11 -3.91 -13.38 -14.05
N LEU A 12 -2.89 -14.18 -13.70
CA LEU A 12 -2.77 -14.82 -12.39
C LEU A 12 -2.56 -13.79 -11.26
N LEU A 13 -1.74 -12.76 -11.49
CA LEU A 13 -1.51 -11.68 -10.53
C LEU A 13 -2.80 -10.94 -10.20
N LEU A 14 -3.59 -10.63 -11.23
CA LEU A 14 -4.83 -9.85 -11.13
C LEU A 14 -6.00 -10.67 -10.58
N ALA A 15 -6.08 -11.96 -10.90
CA ALA A 15 -7.12 -12.87 -10.38
C ALA A 15 -6.99 -13.04 -8.86
N HIS A 16 -5.77 -13.20 -8.35
CA HIS A 16 -5.52 -13.37 -6.91
C HIS A 16 -5.96 -12.14 -6.09
N PHE A 17 -5.75 -10.92 -6.61
CA PHE A 17 -6.20 -9.69 -5.94
C PHE A 17 -7.71 -9.43 -6.09
N ARG A 18 -8.32 -9.82 -7.21
CA ARG A 18 -9.78 -9.64 -7.45
C ARG A 18 -10.65 -10.47 -6.51
N LEU A 19 -10.17 -11.65 -6.13
CA LEU A 19 -10.83 -12.53 -5.15
C LEU A 19 -10.76 -12.00 -3.73
N LEU A 20 -9.71 -11.22 -3.39
CA LEU A 20 -9.47 -10.69 -2.04
C LEU A 20 -10.02 -9.27 -1.80
N ARG A 21 -10.66 -8.67 -2.80
CA ARG A 21 -11.24 -7.32 -2.71
C ARG A 21 -12.76 -7.34 -2.89
N ALA A 22 -13.46 -6.87 -1.86
CA ALA A 22 -14.87 -6.51 -1.90
C ALA A 22 -15.04 -4.99 -1.99
N LEU A 23 -15.46 -4.52 -3.17
CA LEU A 23 -15.99 -3.17 -3.36
C LEU A 23 -17.50 -3.16 -3.09
N TRP A 24 -18.15 -2.00 -3.14
CA TRP A 24 -19.53 -1.80 -2.66
C TRP A 24 -20.52 -2.87 -3.14
N ALA A 25 -20.57 -3.17 -4.44
CA ALA A 25 -21.47 -4.19 -4.98
C ALA A 25 -21.24 -5.60 -4.39
N LYS A 26 -19.98 -6.00 -4.15
CA LYS A 26 -19.65 -7.30 -3.57
C LYS A 26 -20.01 -7.38 -2.08
N LYS A 27 -19.87 -6.27 -1.34
CA LYS A 27 -20.22 -6.22 0.09
C LYS A 27 -21.72 -6.43 0.32
N VAL A 28 -22.57 -5.93 -0.56
CA VAL A 28 -24.02 -6.17 -0.49
C VAL A 28 -24.34 -7.66 -0.64
N VAL A 29 -23.65 -8.34 -1.58
CA VAL A 29 -23.78 -9.79 -1.77
C VAL A 29 -23.29 -10.57 -0.55
N GLU A 30 -22.15 -10.18 0.05
CA GLU A 30 -21.61 -10.80 1.26
C GLU A 30 -22.58 -10.69 2.45
N VAL A 31 -23.15 -9.50 2.70
CA VAL A 31 -24.12 -9.28 3.78
C VAL A 31 -25.37 -10.13 3.56
N ASN A 32 -25.89 -10.20 2.33
CA ASN A 32 -27.04 -11.04 2.01
C ASN A 32 -26.73 -12.54 2.20
N ALA A 33 -25.54 -12.99 1.79
CA ALA A 33 -25.10 -14.37 1.99
C ALA A 33 -25.00 -14.74 3.48
N LEU A 34 -24.50 -13.82 4.32
CA LEU A 34 -24.48 -13.99 5.78
C LEU A 34 -25.88 -14.03 6.39
N ALA A 35 -26.78 -13.13 5.97
CA ALA A 35 -28.16 -13.09 6.44
C ALA A 35 -28.92 -14.40 6.09
N LYS A 36 -28.76 -14.90 4.86
CA LYS A 36 -29.33 -16.18 4.43
C LYS A 36 -28.77 -17.36 5.20
N ALA A 37 -27.45 -17.38 5.45
CA ALA A 37 -26.82 -18.42 6.27
C ALA A 37 -27.37 -18.44 7.70
N LEU A 38 -27.58 -17.27 8.31
CA LEU A 38 -28.19 -17.17 9.65
C LEU A 38 -29.64 -17.69 9.66
N ALA A 39 -30.39 -17.48 8.57
CA ALA A 39 -31.74 -18.01 8.38
C ALA A 39 -31.77 -19.51 8.01
N GLY A 40 -30.63 -20.21 8.03
CA GLY A 40 -30.53 -21.65 7.71
C GLY A 40 -30.39 -21.98 6.22
N GLN A 41 -30.35 -20.97 5.33
CA GLN A 41 -30.18 -21.14 3.88
C GLN A 41 -28.72 -20.88 3.49
N LYS A 42 -27.81 -21.69 4.01
CA LYS A 42 -26.38 -21.50 3.79
C LYS A 42 -25.95 -22.00 2.40
N ASP A 43 -25.34 -21.11 1.63
CA ASP A 43 -24.70 -21.45 0.34
C ASP A 43 -23.28 -21.99 0.58
N GLU A 44 -23.16 -23.31 0.68
CA GLU A 44 -21.86 -23.97 0.95
C GLU A 44 -20.80 -23.70 -0.13
N VAL A 45 -21.21 -23.49 -1.38
CA VAL A 45 -20.27 -23.18 -2.48
C VAL A 45 -19.66 -21.80 -2.25
N PHE A 46 -20.49 -20.81 -1.92
CA PHE A 46 -20.04 -19.46 -1.62
C PHE A 46 -19.08 -19.43 -0.42
N PHE A 47 -19.43 -20.09 0.69
CA PHE A 47 -18.60 -20.08 1.90
C PHE A 47 -17.30 -20.89 1.73
N SER A 48 -17.33 -22.01 1.02
CA SER A 48 -16.13 -22.79 0.70
C SER A 48 -15.15 -21.99 -0.18
N ALA A 49 -15.67 -21.33 -1.23
CA ALA A 49 -14.85 -20.44 -2.06
C ALA A 49 -14.25 -19.27 -1.28
N ASN A 50 -15.02 -18.66 -0.37
CA ASN A 50 -14.52 -17.61 0.52
C ASN A 50 -13.43 -18.13 1.46
N ALA A 51 -13.62 -19.30 2.08
CA ALA A 51 -12.63 -19.91 2.97
C ALA A 51 -11.32 -20.19 2.21
N ALA A 52 -11.40 -20.75 1.00
CA ALA A 52 -10.25 -20.97 0.14
C ALA A 52 -9.51 -19.66 -0.22
N ALA A 53 -10.26 -18.59 -0.53
CA ALA A 53 -9.68 -17.28 -0.80
C ALA A 53 -8.93 -16.72 0.43
N GLN A 54 -9.50 -16.82 1.64
CA GLN A 54 -8.84 -16.38 2.87
C GLN A 54 -7.59 -17.20 3.19
N ALA A 55 -7.66 -18.52 3.03
CA ALA A 55 -6.52 -19.40 3.22
C ALA A 55 -5.37 -19.06 2.25
N SER A 56 -5.71 -18.85 0.97
CA SER A 56 -4.76 -18.47 -0.07
C SER A 56 -4.07 -17.12 0.23
N ARG A 57 -4.82 -16.14 0.76
CA ARG A 57 -4.24 -14.87 1.22
C ARG A 57 -3.30 -15.10 2.39
N LYS A 58 -3.71 -15.87 3.40
CA LYS A 58 -2.94 -16.07 4.64
C LYS A 58 -1.58 -16.74 4.36
N SER A 59 -1.51 -17.64 3.39
CA SER A 59 -0.26 -18.30 3.00
C SER A 59 0.56 -17.53 1.96
N SER A 60 0.02 -16.45 1.37
CA SER A 60 0.67 -15.74 0.27
C SER A 60 2.02 -15.13 0.68
N PRO A 61 3.09 -15.31 -0.11
CA PRO A 61 4.39 -14.66 0.16
C PRO A 61 4.30 -13.12 0.06
N ARG A 62 3.24 -12.58 -0.55
CA ARG A 62 3.00 -11.13 -0.61
C ARG A 62 2.64 -10.52 0.75
N VAL A 63 2.02 -11.30 1.64
CA VAL A 63 1.69 -10.87 3.00
C VAL A 63 2.66 -11.43 4.04
N ASN A 64 3.40 -12.50 3.70
CA ASN A 64 4.44 -13.10 4.52
C ASN A 64 5.83 -12.83 3.94
N ASN A 65 6.37 -11.64 4.23
CA ASN A 65 7.75 -11.31 3.89
C ASN A 65 8.64 -11.43 5.14
N GLU A 66 9.42 -12.51 5.22
CA GLU A 66 10.29 -12.79 6.37
C GLU A 66 11.33 -11.69 6.61
N ALA A 67 11.90 -11.09 5.55
CA ALA A 67 12.87 -10.02 5.69
C ALA A 67 12.24 -8.79 6.36
N VAL A 68 11.02 -8.43 5.96
CA VAL A 68 10.28 -7.31 6.57
C VAL A 68 9.92 -7.63 8.03
N GLN A 69 9.47 -8.85 8.32
CA GLN A 69 9.14 -9.28 9.68
C GLN A 69 10.36 -9.24 10.60
N LYS A 70 11.52 -9.72 10.14
CA LYS A 70 12.79 -9.66 10.90
C LYS A 70 13.21 -8.23 11.21
N VAL A 71 13.14 -7.33 10.23
CA VAL A 71 13.48 -5.91 10.44
C VAL A 71 12.51 -5.25 11.43
N ALA A 72 11.20 -5.49 11.28
CA ALA A 72 10.20 -4.93 12.19
C ALA A 72 10.37 -5.43 13.63
N ALA A 73 10.67 -6.72 13.82
CA ALA A 73 10.91 -7.31 15.14
C ALA A 73 12.20 -6.80 15.81
N ALA A 74 13.18 -6.37 15.01
CA ALA A 74 14.47 -5.85 15.50
C ALA A 74 14.42 -4.36 15.90
N LEU A 75 13.29 -3.67 15.69
CA LEU A 75 13.15 -2.26 16.06
C LEU A 75 13.27 -2.08 17.57
N LYS A 76 14.16 -1.17 17.97
CA LYS A 76 14.34 -0.76 19.37
C LYS A 76 13.45 0.44 19.66
N GLY A 77 13.01 0.59 20.91
CA GLY A 77 12.23 1.77 21.33
C GLY A 77 12.97 3.11 21.12
N SER A 78 14.30 3.08 21.00
CA SER A 78 15.14 4.23 20.68
C SER A 78 15.10 4.64 19.21
N ASP A 79 14.70 3.77 18.28
CA ASP A 79 14.84 4.02 16.83
C ASP A 79 13.93 5.16 16.34
N HIS A 80 12.91 5.52 17.12
CA HIS A 80 12.04 6.66 16.87
C HIS A 80 12.57 7.99 17.44
N ARG A 81 13.73 7.97 18.11
CA ARG A 81 14.34 9.14 18.75
C ARG A 81 15.65 9.51 18.07
N ARG A 82 15.91 10.80 17.95
CA ARG A 82 17.22 11.30 17.53
C ARG A 82 18.21 11.09 18.67
N ALA A 83 19.43 10.64 18.34
CA ALA A 83 20.49 10.38 19.33
C ALA A 83 20.97 11.67 20.04
N THR A 84 20.94 12.81 19.35
CA THR A 84 21.33 14.11 19.88
C THR A 84 20.13 14.87 20.43
N ASN A 85 20.32 15.64 21.49
CA ASN A 85 19.29 16.52 22.04
C ASN A 85 18.98 17.70 21.09
N VAL A 86 17.92 18.47 21.39
CA VAL A 86 17.47 19.56 20.52
C VAL A 86 18.52 20.68 20.41
N SER A 87 19.11 21.12 21.52
CA SER A 87 20.05 22.25 21.55
C SER A 87 21.29 21.99 20.69
N ALA A 88 21.93 20.83 20.86
CA ALA A 88 23.11 20.46 20.06
C ALA A 88 22.79 20.37 18.56
N ARG A 89 21.56 19.97 18.19
CA ARG A 89 21.13 19.94 16.80
C ARG A 89 20.88 21.35 16.25
N LEU A 90 20.28 22.24 17.03
CA LEU A 90 20.04 23.62 16.61
C LEU A 90 21.37 24.34 16.34
N ASP A 91 22.37 24.18 17.22
CA ASP A 91 23.70 24.77 17.01
C ASP A 91 24.37 24.26 15.73
N ALA A 92 24.31 22.94 15.51
CA ALA A 92 24.87 22.32 14.31
C ALA A 92 24.11 22.75 13.03
N GLN A 93 22.78 22.87 13.11
CA GLN A 93 21.93 23.31 12.00
C GLN A 93 22.19 24.78 11.67
N GLN A 94 22.31 25.65 12.67
CA GLN A 94 22.59 27.07 12.45
C GLN A 94 23.97 27.27 11.82
N LYS A 95 25.00 26.55 12.30
CA LYS A 95 26.34 26.59 11.69
C LYS A 95 26.34 26.11 10.24
N LYS A 96 25.50 25.12 9.90
CA LYS A 96 25.44 24.55 8.55
C LYS A 96 24.59 25.36 7.57
N LEU A 97 23.43 25.82 8.02
CA LEU A 97 22.43 26.47 7.17
C LEU A 97 22.56 28.00 7.17
N ASN A 98 23.20 28.57 8.20
CA ASN A 98 23.42 30.00 8.38
C ASN A 98 22.15 30.84 8.12
N LEU A 99 21.03 30.42 8.72
CA LEU A 99 19.74 31.05 8.48
C LEU A 99 19.64 32.40 9.21
N PRO A 100 18.96 33.40 8.61
CA PRO A 100 18.64 34.63 9.32
C PRO A 100 17.65 34.36 10.46
N ILE A 101 17.46 35.34 11.34
CA ILE A 101 16.57 35.22 12.51
C ILE A 101 15.11 34.90 12.14
N LEU A 102 14.64 35.36 10.98
CA LEU A 102 13.33 35.05 10.42
C LEU A 102 13.49 34.37 9.05
N PRO A 103 13.78 33.06 9.03
CA PRO A 103 13.91 32.35 7.77
C PRO A 103 12.53 32.11 7.15
N THR A 104 12.39 32.39 5.85
CA THR A 104 11.18 32.10 5.09
C THR A 104 11.36 30.83 4.28
N THR A 105 10.35 29.96 4.29
CA THR A 105 10.32 28.77 3.44
C THR A 105 8.89 28.52 2.95
N THR A 106 8.75 27.82 1.83
CA THR A 106 7.47 27.25 1.38
C THR A 106 7.34 25.81 1.88
N ILE A 107 6.11 25.33 2.09
CA ILE A 107 5.88 23.98 2.62
C ILE A 107 6.10 22.87 1.56
N GLY A 108 6.03 23.18 0.26
CA GLY A 108 6.08 22.13 -0.76
C GLY A 108 5.86 22.59 -2.21
N SER A 109 4.96 21.91 -2.90
CA SER A 109 4.77 22.01 -4.35
C SER A 109 4.38 23.42 -4.82
N PHE A 110 4.96 23.83 -5.94
CA PHE A 110 4.53 25.01 -6.70
C PHE A 110 3.34 24.69 -7.61
N THR A 111 2.77 25.74 -8.22
CA THR A 111 1.65 25.64 -9.16
C THR A 111 1.97 24.70 -10.32
N GLN A 112 1.11 23.71 -10.55
CA GLN A 112 1.29 22.76 -11.64
C GLN A 112 0.70 23.32 -12.95
N THR A 113 1.56 23.70 -13.90
CA THR A 113 1.16 24.29 -15.18
C THR A 113 0.55 23.27 -16.16
N ALA A 114 -0.15 23.74 -17.18
CA ALA A 114 -0.71 22.90 -18.25
C ALA A 114 0.38 22.12 -19.00
N ASP A 115 1.54 22.73 -19.26
CA ASP A 115 2.69 22.09 -19.89
C ASP A 115 3.26 20.96 -19.05
N LEU A 116 3.44 21.18 -17.74
CA LEU A 116 3.90 20.14 -16.82
C LEU A 116 2.91 18.96 -16.75
N ARG A 117 1.60 19.24 -16.79
CA ARG A 117 0.58 18.19 -16.87
C ARG A 117 0.66 17.42 -18.19
N ARG A 118 0.93 18.08 -19.32
CA ARG A 118 1.10 17.44 -20.63
C ARG A 118 2.34 16.53 -20.64
N VAL A 119 3.51 17.04 -20.25
CA VAL A 119 4.76 16.26 -20.19
C VAL A 119 4.61 15.04 -19.28
N ARG A 120 3.99 15.20 -18.10
CA ARG A 120 3.72 14.07 -17.19
C ARG A 120 2.83 13.01 -17.84
N ARG A 121 1.80 13.41 -18.59
CA ARG A 121 0.95 12.47 -19.33
C ARG A 121 1.75 11.73 -20.41
N GLU A 122 2.49 12.46 -21.25
CA GLU A 122 3.30 11.87 -22.31
C GLU A 122 4.32 10.86 -21.77
N TYR A 123 5.00 11.19 -20.68
CA TYR A 123 5.92 10.27 -20.01
C TYR A 123 5.22 9.00 -19.52
N ASN A 124 4.05 9.14 -18.88
CA ASN A 124 3.30 8.00 -18.36
C ASN A 124 2.69 7.11 -19.46
N THR A 125 2.35 7.68 -20.63
CA THR A 125 1.78 6.92 -21.76
C THR A 125 2.84 6.28 -22.66
N ARG A 126 4.12 6.68 -22.55
CA ARG A 126 5.25 6.09 -23.29
C ARG A 126 5.88 4.89 -22.57
N LYS A 127 5.41 4.55 -21.37
CA LYS A 127 5.71 3.29 -20.66
C LYS A 127 4.69 2.22 -21.00
#